data_AF-A0AAD7N3X6-F1
#
_entry.id   AF-A0AAD7N3X6-F1
#
_cell.length_a   1.000
_cell.length_b   1.000
_cell.length_c   1.000
_cell.angle_alpha   90.00
_cell.angle_beta   90.00
_cell.angle_gamma   90.00
#
_symmetry.space_group_name_H-M   'P 1'
#
loop_
_entity.id
_entity.type
_entity.pdbx_description
1 polymer ?
#
loop_
_entity_poly.entity_id
_entity_poly.type
_entity_poly.pdbx_seq_one_letter_code
_entity_poly.pdbx_strand_id
1 'polypeptide(L)' 'FAYNEASFFLVRLLQSFSAVSLAPDAQPESSKPPPSWKDCKGRQATEKIMLGTHLTMYAKGGLWVRMKEAVIQDQT' A
#
# COMPACT_ATOMS: atom_id res chain seq x y z
N PHE A 1 21.46 -9.18 -4.99
CA PHE A 1 21.20 -8.77 -3.60
C PHE A 1 19.76 -8.28 -3.44
N ALA A 2 19.41 -7.07 -3.92
CA ALA A 2 18.07 -6.47 -3.76
C ALA A 2 16.88 -7.37 -4.17
N TYR A 3 16.98 -8.09 -5.30
CA TYR A 3 15.90 -9.01 -5.71
C TYR A 3 15.67 -10.14 -4.71
N ASN A 4 16.75 -10.71 -4.15
CA ASN A 4 16.66 -11.78 -3.17
C ASN A 4 16.05 -11.25 -1.86
N GLU A 5 16.52 -10.10 -1.37
CA GLU A 5 15.99 -9.49 -0.15
C GLU A 5 14.50 -9.13 -0.28
N ALA A 6 14.12 -8.49 -1.39
CA ALA A 6 12.73 -8.14 -1.66
C ALA A 6 11.86 -9.39 -1.78
N SER A 7 12.34 -10.42 -2.49
CA SER A 7 11.61 -11.69 -2.63
C SER A 7 11.45 -12.39 -1.28
N PHE A 8 12.50 -12.46 -0.47
CA PHE A 8 12.46 -13.05 0.85
C PHE A 8 11.47 -12.33 1.76
N PHE A 9 11.53 -10.99 1.81
CA PHE A 9 10.59 -10.18 2.57
C PHE A 9 9.14 -10.39 2.11
N LEU A 10 8.88 -10.32 0.79
CA LEU A 10 7.53 -10.47 0.25
C LEU A 10 6.95 -11.85 0.52
N VAL A 11 7.73 -12.92 0.35
CA VAL A 11 7.27 -14.29 0.66
C VAL A 11 6.88 -14.41 2.12
N ARG A 12 7.72 -13.91 3.05
CA ARG A 12 7.41 -13.95 4.49
C ARG A 12 6.19 -13.10 4.84
N LEU A 13 6.07 -11.90 4.28
CA LEU A 13 4.93 -11.02 4.50
C LEU A 13 3.61 -11.68 4.06
N LEU A 14 3.59 -12.30 2.87
CA LEU A 14 2.40 -12.95 2.32
C LEU A 14 2.06 -14.28 2.99
N GLN A 15 3.04 -14.93 3.63
CA GLN A 15 2.78 -16.09 4.50
C GLN A 15 2.14 -15.67 5.83
N SER A 16 2.55 -14.52 6.39
CA SER A 16 2.03 -14.03 7.67
C SER A 16 0.65 -13.39 7.58
N PHE A 17 0.25 -12.88 6.41
CA PHE A 17 -1.02 -12.17 6.23
C PHE A 17 -1.85 -12.73 5.08
N SER A 18 -3.12 -13.05 5.38
CA SER A 18 -4.08 -13.60 4.42
C SER A 18 -4.83 -12.52 3.62
N ALA A 19 -4.84 -11.28 4.09
CA ALA A 19 -5.45 -10.16 3.37
C ALA A 19 -4.74 -8.84 3.65
N VAL A 20 -4.65 -7.98 2.63
CA VAL A 20 -4.15 -6.61 2.72
C VAL A 20 -5.16 -5.69 2.05
N SER A 21 -5.54 -4.61 2.73
CA SER A 21 -6.46 -3.60 2.20
C SER A 21 -5.96 -2.20 2.54
N LEU A 22 -6.21 -1.23 1.65
CA LEU A 22 -5.87 0.16 1.92
C LEU A 22 -6.69 0.69 3.11
N ALA A 23 -6.08 1.53 3.93
CA ALA A 23 -6.71 2.17 5.08
C ALA A 23 -6.68 3.72 4.98
N PRO A 24 -7.45 4.32 4.04
CA PRO A 24 -7.46 5.78 3.87
C PRO A 24 -7.96 6.54 5.10
N ASP A 25 -8.74 5.88 5.95
CA ASP A 25 -9.27 6.43 7.21
C ASP A 25 -8.16 6.62 8.26
N ALA A 26 -7.10 5.81 8.22
CA ALA A 26 -5.94 5.94 9.10
C ALA A 26 -4.88 6.90 8.53
N GLN A 27 -4.97 7.27 7.25
CA GLN A 27 -3.99 8.12 6.59
C GLN A 27 -4.14 9.60 7.02
N PRO A 28 -3.05 10.35 7.27
CA PRO A 28 -3.11 11.78 7.55
C PRO A 28 -3.74 12.58 6.39
N GLU A 29 -4.66 13.49 6.70
CA GLU A 29 -5.41 14.29 5.70
C GLU A 29 -4.49 15.04 4.72
N SER A 30 -3.38 15.61 5.20
CA SER A 30 -2.40 16.34 4.37
C SER A 30 -1.70 15.48 3.31
N SER A 31 -1.82 14.15 3.42
CA SER A 31 -1.21 13.19 2.50
C SER A 31 -2.20 12.51 1.55
N LYS A 32 -3.51 12.76 1.70
CA LYS A 32 -4.55 12.21 0.83
C LYS A 32 -4.65 13.00 -0.48
N PRO A 33 -5.06 12.35 -1.58
CA PRO A 33 -5.44 13.06 -2.80
C PRO A 33 -6.47 14.16 -2.50
N PRO A 34 -6.28 15.39 -3.01
CA PRO A 34 -7.25 16.46 -2.80
C PRO A 34 -8.56 16.15 -3.55
N PRO A 35 -9.72 16.62 -3.07
CA PRO A 35 -11.02 16.34 -3.68
C PRO A 35 -11.11 16.72 -5.17
N SER A 36 -10.39 17.77 -5.58
CA SER A 36 -10.32 18.25 -6.97
C SER A 36 -9.76 17.23 -7.96
N TRP A 37 -9.08 16.18 -7.50
CA TRP A 37 -8.61 15.11 -8.38
C TRP A 37 -9.76 14.38 -9.07
N LYS A 38 -10.93 14.28 -8.44
CA LYS A 38 -12.10 13.62 -9.04
C LYS A 38 -12.53 14.24 -10.38
N ASP A 39 -12.22 15.51 -10.60
CA ASP A 39 -12.55 16.25 -11.81
C ASP A 39 -11.44 16.17 -12.87
N CYS A 40 -10.29 15.57 -12.55
CA CYS A 40 -9.19 15.36 -13.47
C CYS A 40 -9.48 14.22 -14.47
N LYS A 41 -8.67 14.09 -15.51
CA LYS A 41 -8.78 13.00 -16.48
C LYS A 41 -7.80 11.87 -16.16
N GLY A 42 -8.16 10.65 -16.53
CA GLY A 42 -7.28 9.48 -16.44
C GLY A 42 -7.08 8.97 -15.02
N ARG A 43 -5.88 8.42 -14.74
CA ARG A 43 -5.55 7.73 -13.49
C ARG A 43 -5.68 8.61 -12.25
N GLN A 44 -5.37 9.90 -12.38
CA GLN A 44 -5.40 10.85 -11.27
C GLN A 44 -6.78 10.93 -10.61
N ALA A 45 -7.87 10.79 -11.37
CA ALA A 45 -9.23 10.89 -10.83
C ALA A 45 -9.67 9.70 -9.98
N THR A 46 -9.02 8.55 -10.14
CA THR A 46 -9.37 7.31 -9.43
C THR A 46 -8.30 6.90 -8.41
N GLU A 47 -7.17 7.61 -8.37
CA GLU A 47 -6.06 7.27 -7.50
C GLU A 47 -6.37 7.61 -6.04
N LYS A 48 -6.01 6.68 -5.13
CA LYS A 48 -6.34 6.78 -3.69
C LYS A 48 -5.17 7.26 -2.85
N ILE A 49 -3.97 7.36 -3.45
CA ILE A 49 -2.75 7.82 -2.80
C ILE A 49 -2.07 8.88 -3.66
N MET A 50 -1.28 9.76 -3.04
CA MET A 50 -0.44 10.67 -3.79
C MET A 50 0.96 10.08 -3.96
N LEU A 51 1.49 10.11 -5.18
CA LEU A 51 2.88 9.76 -5.45
C LEU A 51 3.74 11.02 -5.45
N GLY A 52 4.90 10.93 -4.81
CA GLY A 52 5.97 11.90 -4.91
C GLY A 52 7.19 11.28 -5.58
N THR A 53 8.06 12.11 -6.14
CA THR A 53 9.32 11.68 -6.73
C THR A 53 10.42 12.62 -6.26
N HIS A 54 11.38 12.08 -5.51
CA HIS A 54 12.66 12.74 -5.24
C HIS A 54 13.74 11.99 -6.00
N LEU A 55 14.53 11.16 -5.33
CA LEU A 55 15.44 10.22 -5.99
C LEU A 55 14.69 8.96 -6.47
N THR A 56 13.78 8.44 -5.63
CA THR A 56 12.87 7.34 -5.96
C THR A 56 11.42 7.80 -5.85
N MET A 57 10.52 7.10 -6.53
CA MET A 57 9.09 7.30 -6.40
C MET A 57 8.60 6.72 -5.06
N TYR A 58 7.70 7.43 -4.38
CA TYR A 58 7.18 7.02 -3.07
C TYR A 58 5.72 7.45 -2.87
N ALA A 59 5.01 6.77 -1.98
CA ALA A 59 3.69 7.20 -1.52
C ALA A 59 3.85 8.34 -0.49
N LYS A 60 3.32 9.53 -0.80
CA LYS A 60 3.41 10.70 0.07
C LYS A 60 2.66 10.41 1.38
N GLY A 61 3.35 10.59 2.52
CA GLY A 61 2.81 10.28 3.85
C GLY A 61 2.74 8.78 4.19
N GLY A 62 3.34 7.91 3.36
CA GLY A 62 3.34 6.46 3.52
C GLY A 62 2.11 5.77 2.93
N LEU A 63 2.19 4.43 2.81
CA LEU A 63 1.06 3.60 2.38
C LEU A 63 0.41 2.95 3.60
N TRP A 64 -0.78 3.40 3.94
CA TRP A 64 -1.52 2.93 5.11
C TRP A 64 -2.39 1.73 4.73
N VAL A 65 -2.17 0.59 5.39
CA VAL A 65 -2.89 -0.66 5.12
C VAL A 65 -3.40 -1.31 6.39
N ARG A 66 -4.50 -2.04 6.27
CA ARG A 66 -4.96 -3.02 7.25
C ARG A 66 -4.60 -4.41 6.74
N MET A 67 -3.97 -5.20 7.59
CA MET A 67 -3.55 -6.56 7.29
C MET A 67 -4.26 -7.54 8.21
N LYS A 68 -4.74 -8.65 7.64
CA LYS A 68 -5.35 -9.75 8.38
C LYS A 68 -4.34 -10.88 8.51
N GLU A 69 -4.03 -11.28 9.73
CA GLU A 69 -3.11 -12.40 10.00
C GLU A 69 -3.60 -13.68 9.31
N ALA A 70 -2.66 -14.48 8.81
CA ALA A 70 -2.94 -15.80 8.26
C ALA A 70 -3.16 -16.80 9.41
N VAL A 71 -4.16 -17.67 9.26
CA VAL A 71 -4.35 -18.79 10.19
C VAL A 71 -3.44 -19.92 9.73
N ILE A 72 -2.68 -20.49 10.67
CA ILE A 72 -1.93 -21.73 10.40
C ILE A 72 -2.96 -22.83 10.16
N GLN A 73 -3.02 -23.34 8.93
CA GLN A 73 -3.79 -24.53 8.63
C GLN A 73 -2.94 -25.72 9.06
N ASP A 74 -3.24 -26.27 10.24
CA ASP A 74 -2.73 -27.58 10.61
C ASP A 74 -3.35 -28.60 9.65
N GLN A 75 -2.50 -29.20 8.81
CA GLN A 75 -2.88 -30.35 8.00
C GLN A 75 -2.97 -31.57 8.92
N THR A 76 -4.14 -31.80 9.51
CA THR A 76 -4.52 -33.12 10.10
C THR A 76 -5.04 -34.05 9.02
#